data_AF-A0A2E0X821-F1
#
_entry.id   AF-A0A2E0X821-F1
#
_cell.length_a   1.000
_cell.length_b   1.000
_cell.length_c   1.000
_cell.angle_alpha   90.00
_cell.angle_beta   90.00
_cell.angle_gamma   90.00
#
_symmetry.space_group_name_H-M   'P 1'
#
loop_
_entity.id
_entity.type
_entity.pdbx_description
1 polymer ?
#
loop_
_entity_poly.entity_id
_entity_poly.type
_entity_poly.pdbx_seq_one_letter_code
_entity_poly.pdbx_strand_id
1 'polypeptide(L)'
;MLSVRHFVICVAAMALAAPAVGAESWLVPSPWYDEQWGTRAAEPDARVHVNAPLPLPAGAEDQRPARLVIFALPNGNTLEQTLGCQMSEGLDWHFDIQHIAAQTRLLRTVTPGERITLLAAEANGRSWPAWRAGHDGANERIAELVASWRSEFAGPDARVTLAAHSGGGSFLWGVLEGQDDIPAWVDRIAFLDANYSFDAAVHADKFLRWLRGDPARRLIVLAYDDREITFQGKKVVGPTGGTFRATQRMVDAFADEALLQRTDGEPFTHYEGLDGQLRFWVHNNPANKILHTALVGDMNGYLLALTTGTPEADRWGEFAGPRAYTSWIQLVPTPADPAAATGLPPIESLPPLALPPRPADAIGGAAFAQKIAGLPLQQREEAIYAELAAGNFPDFLRTFVAVNVPADADGGSPSAAIEVAPDVLAVGSDDDFLRIPMTPQTAQRLADRWGCTLPTRKLVDAIDAAATVRLPPRPLTEDRESVAAFVEANRRTEAQRGDAPLGALTTGAKKDIVLTPRIFERPRRLAIYGWRQLDSTPIQPLTIVHHDGYVDYSHGARLVRNAAIVDDKVYAVSDLLASPERAAVVSDEGPMQPPRYPPR
;
A
#
# COMPACT_ATOMS: atom_id res chain seq x y z
N MET A 1 52.19 -53.90 21.25
CA MET A 1 51.48 -53.95 19.96
C MET A 1 49.99 -54.05 20.23
N LEU A 2 49.19 -53.39 19.39
CA LEU A 2 47.75 -53.13 19.47
C LEU A 2 47.28 -51.94 20.34
N SER A 3 46.93 -50.90 19.60
CA SER A 3 46.30 -49.63 19.95
C SER A 3 44.81 -49.84 20.25
N VAL A 4 44.35 -49.32 21.39
CA VAL A 4 42.94 -49.22 21.77
C VAL A 4 42.38 -47.95 21.12
N ARG A 5 41.64 -48.11 20.01
CA ARG A 5 40.86 -47.05 19.37
C ARG A 5 39.73 -46.60 20.30
N HIS A 6 39.80 -45.36 20.78
CA HIS A 6 38.66 -44.65 21.36
C HIS A 6 37.71 -44.25 20.23
N PHE A 7 36.50 -44.80 20.25
CA PHE A 7 35.39 -44.37 19.42
C PHE A 7 34.71 -43.20 20.14
N VAL A 8 35.02 -41.97 19.75
CA VAL A 8 34.25 -40.79 20.17
C VAL A 8 33.02 -40.72 19.27
N ILE A 9 31.85 -41.02 19.84
CA ILE A 9 30.56 -40.77 19.19
C ILE A 9 30.34 -39.25 19.27
N CYS A 10 30.59 -38.54 18.18
CA CYS A 10 30.12 -37.17 17.98
C CYS A 10 28.60 -37.20 17.83
N VAL A 11 27.87 -36.87 18.90
CA VAL A 11 26.45 -36.49 18.80
C VAL A 11 26.42 -35.09 18.18
N ALA A 12 26.28 -35.03 16.85
CA ALA A 12 25.90 -33.81 16.16
C ALA A 12 24.46 -33.48 16.55
N ALA A 13 24.29 -32.51 17.45
CA ALA A 13 23.01 -31.86 17.66
C ALA A 13 22.69 -31.06 16.38
N MET A 14 21.93 -31.67 15.47
CA MET A 14 21.20 -30.92 14.45
C MET A 14 20.19 -30.04 15.19
N ALA A 15 20.58 -28.79 15.44
CA ALA A 15 19.61 -27.74 15.66
C ALA A 15 18.86 -27.58 14.34
N LEU A 16 17.72 -28.28 14.23
CA LEU A 16 16.68 -27.93 13.28
C LEU A 16 16.30 -26.49 13.62
N ALA A 17 16.76 -25.55 12.81
CA ALA A 17 16.23 -24.20 12.80
C ALA A 17 14.73 -24.36 12.59
N ALA A 18 13.96 -24.05 13.63
CA ALA A 18 12.53 -23.88 13.48
C ALA A 18 12.32 -22.85 12.36
N PRO A 19 11.42 -23.08 11.39
CA PRO A 19 11.06 -22.04 10.46
C PRO A 19 10.58 -20.86 11.31
N ALA A 20 11.07 -19.66 10.99
CA ALA A 20 10.61 -18.43 11.62
C ALA A 20 9.08 -18.47 11.62
N VAL A 21 8.50 -18.48 12.82
CA VAL A 21 7.05 -18.38 13.02
C VAL A 21 6.61 -17.15 12.24
N GLY A 22 5.71 -17.37 11.27
CA GLY A 22 5.30 -16.37 10.30
C GLY A 22 4.89 -15.09 10.98
N ALA A 23 5.60 -14.00 10.67
CA ALA A 23 5.05 -12.68 10.84
C ALA A 23 3.84 -12.61 9.91
N GLU A 24 2.64 -12.58 10.48
CA GLU A 24 1.47 -12.02 9.80
C GLU A 24 1.94 -10.69 9.20
N SER A 25 1.93 -10.56 7.87
CA SER A 25 2.46 -9.36 7.23
C SER A 25 1.49 -8.22 7.52
N TRP A 26 1.76 -7.48 8.58
CA TRP A 26 1.08 -6.23 8.94
C TRP A 26 1.23 -5.15 7.84
N LEU A 27 2.05 -5.42 6.82
CA LEU A 27 2.05 -4.69 5.57
C LEU A 27 0.86 -5.11 4.71
N VAL A 28 0.02 -4.15 4.36
CA VAL A 28 -1.11 -4.33 3.46
C VAL A 28 -0.75 -3.80 2.06
N PRO A 29 -1.30 -4.39 0.99
CA PRO A 29 -1.19 -3.79 -0.34
C PRO A 29 -1.67 -2.34 -0.35
N SER A 30 -0.91 -1.47 -1.00
CA SER A 30 -1.30 -0.08 -1.23
C SER A 30 -2.45 -0.02 -2.23
N PRO A 31 -3.51 0.75 -1.97
CA PRO A 31 -4.58 0.96 -2.97
C PRO A 31 -4.17 1.94 -4.08
N TRP A 32 -3.01 2.58 -3.98
CA TRP A 32 -2.59 3.65 -4.91
C TRP A 32 -1.49 3.23 -5.90
N TYR A 33 -0.60 2.32 -5.51
CA TYR A 33 0.60 1.94 -6.27
C TYR A 33 0.95 0.47 -6.03
N ASP A 34 1.75 -0.14 -6.91
CA ASP A 34 2.25 -1.53 -6.81
C ASP A 34 3.30 -1.69 -5.69
N GLU A 35 2.85 -1.50 -4.46
CA GLU A 35 3.63 -1.55 -3.24
C GLU A 35 2.75 -2.05 -2.09
N GLN A 36 3.38 -2.36 -0.96
CA GLN A 36 2.71 -2.67 0.30
C GLN A 36 3.24 -1.72 1.37
N TRP A 37 2.43 -1.47 2.39
CA TRP A 37 2.82 -0.56 3.45
C TRP A 37 2.16 -0.92 4.77
N GLY A 38 2.72 -0.40 5.85
CA GLY A 38 2.09 -0.44 7.15
C GLY A 38 2.66 0.64 8.05
N THR A 39 1.91 1.03 9.08
CA THR A 39 2.41 1.89 10.16
C THR A 39 2.22 1.19 11.49
N ARG A 40 3.25 1.19 12.35
CA ARG A 40 3.15 0.63 13.71
C ARG A 40 3.98 1.40 14.72
N ALA A 41 3.68 1.19 16.00
CA ALA A 41 4.54 1.65 17.08
C ALA A 41 5.92 0.96 17.01
N ALA A 42 6.95 1.71 17.40
CA ALA A 42 8.29 1.21 17.61
C ALA A 42 8.74 1.63 19.00
N GLU A 43 9.17 0.66 19.80
CA GLU A 43 9.57 0.92 21.18
C GLU A 43 11.03 1.40 21.26
N PRO A 44 11.37 2.35 22.16
CA PRO A 44 10.47 3.06 23.04
C PRO A 44 9.81 4.29 22.38
N ASP A 45 8.49 4.43 22.53
CA ASP A 45 7.72 5.64 22.20
C ASP A 45 8.09 6.31 20.85
N ALA A 46 8.07 5.54 19.78
CA ALA A 46 8.21 6.01 18.40
C ALA A 46 7.16 5.33 17.49
N ARG A 47 7.07 5.79 16.24
CA ARG A 47 6.28 5.14 15.19
C ARG A 47 7.14 4.97 13.96
N VAL A 48 6.93 3.87 13.26
CA VAL A 48 7.55 3.62 11.96
C VAL A 48 6.49 3.36 10.91
N HIS A 49 6.70 3.93 9.73
CA HIS A 49 5.97 3.58 8.53
C HIS A 49 6.92 2.85 7.58
N VAL A 50 6.51 1.67 7.14
CA VAL A 50 7.24 0.89 6.13
C VAL A 50 6.46 0.94 4.83
N ASN A 51 7.17 1.26 3.75
CA ASN A 51 6.66 1.21 2.39
C ASN A 51 7.64 0.35 1.57
N ALA A 52 7.17 -0.78 1.07
CA ALA A 52 8.00 -1.79 0.42
C ALA A 52 7.41 -2.19 -0.94
N PRO A 53 8.23 -2.69 -1.89
CA PRO A 53 7.70 -3.36 -3.07
C PRO A 53 6.82 -4.55 -2.67
N LEU A 54 5.85 -4.91 -3.52
CA LEU A 54 5.04 -6.10 -3.32
C LEU A 54 5.92 -7.35 -3.09
N PRO A 55 5.43 -8.33 -2.31
CA PRO A 55 6.14 -9.59 -2.15
C PRO A 55 6.19 -10.32 -3.50
N LEU A 56 7.26 -11.08 -3.71
CA LEU A 56 7.30 -11.97 -4.87
C LEU A 56 6.31 -13.13 -4.68
N PRO A 57 5.85 -13.76 -5.78
CA PRO A 57 5.05 -14.98 -5.70
C PRO A 57 5.73 -16.04 -4.84
N ALA A 58 4.93 -16.87 -4.15
CA ALA A 58 5.45 -17.92 -3.28
C ALA A 58 6.45 -18.83 -4.02
N GLY A 59 7.65 -18.97 -3.47
CA GLY A 59 8.74 -19.77 -4.07
C GLY A 59 9.62 -19.03 -5.07
N ALA A 60 9.34 -17.77 -5.40
CA ALA A 60 10.25 -16.92 -6.18
C ALA A 60 11.26 -16.21 -5.26
N GLU A 61 12.52 -16.20 -5.67
CA GLU A 61 13.61 -15.48 -4.97
C GLU A 61 13.89 -14.14 -5.64
N ASP A 62 14.00 -13.07 -4.84
CA ASP A 62 14.43 -11.76 -5.32
C ASP A 62 15.96 -11.73 -5.33
N GLN A 63 16.56 -11.84 -6.51
CA GLN A 63 18.02 -11.82 -6.68
C GLN A 63 18.59 -10.39 -6.63
N ARG A 64 17.74 -9.36 -6.53
CA ARG A 64 18.18 -7.97 -6.44
C ARG A 64 18.75 -7.69 -5.05
N PRO A 65 19.87 -6.95 -4.95
CA PRO A 65 20.35 -6.45 -3.66
C PRO A 65 19.25 -5.66 -2.93
N ALA A 66 19.07 -5.98 -1.64
CA ALA A 66 18.11 -5.28 -0.79
C ALA A 66 18.72 -4.00 -0.22
N ARG A 67 17.94 -2.93 -0.21
CA ARG A 67 18.27 -1.64 0.41
C ARG A 67 17.14 -1.21 1.34
N LEU A 68 17.49 -0.89 2.58
CA LEU A 68 16.61 -0.17 3.49
C LEU A 68 17.00 1.31 3.49
N VAL A 69 16.08 2.18 3.09
CA VAL A 69 16.21 3.63 3.29
C VAL A 69 15.48 3.99 4.57
N ILE A 70 16.23 4.45 5.57
CA ILE A 70 15.66 4.96 6.82
C ILE A 70 15.61 6.49 6.72
N PHE A 71 14.41 7.05 6.79
CA PHE A 71 14.17 8.48 6.79
C PHE A 71 13.67 8.96 8.16
N ALA A 72 14.51 9.68 8.91
CA ALA A 72 14.11 10.29 10.18
C ALA A 72 13.43 11.64 9.95
N LEU A 73 12.23 11.79 10.51
CA LEU A 73 11.33 12.91 10.24
C LEU A 73 11.82 14.25 10.82
N PRO A 74 11.44 15.38 10.17
CA PRO A 74 11.67 16.70 10.75
C PRO A 74 10.79 16.97 11.97
N ASN A 75 11.20 17.95 12.77
CA ASN A 75 10.45 18.36 13.95
C ASN A 75 9.07 18.91 13.57
N GLY A 76 8.04 18.54 14.34
CA GLY A 76 6.68 19.05 14.20
C GLY A 76 5.80 18.32 13.18
N ASN A 77 6.39 17.53 12.28
CA ASN A 77 5.65 16.78 11.27
C ASN A 77 5.26 15.38 11.78
N THR A 78 4.12 14.89 11.31
CA THR A 78 3.76 13.46 11.42
C THR A 78 4.33 12.64 10.26
N LEU A 79 4.27 11.31 10.39
CA LEU A 79 4.48 10.36 9.28
C LEU A 79 3.63 10.73 8.08
N GLU A 80 2.33 10.91 8.27
CA GLU A 80 1.38 11.12 7.18
C GLU A 80 1.70 12.41 6.40
N GLN A 81 2.04 13.50 7.12
CA GLN A 81 2.49 14.75 6.51
C GLN A 81 3.80 14.58 5.74
N THR A 82 4.76 13.84 6.29
CA THR A 82 6.08 13.64 5.67
C THR A 82 6.02 12.75 4.43
N LEU A 83 5.20 11.69 4.47
CA LEU A 83 4.93 10.81 3.33
C LEU A 83 4.26 11.58 2.19
N GLY A 84 3.36 12.49 2.54
CA GLY A 84 2.74 13.49 1.66
C GLY A 84 1.68 12.93 0.73
N CYS A 85 0.85 13.84 0.20
CA CYS A 85 -0.18 13.54 -0.79
C CYS A 85 -0.50 14.79 -1.62
N GLN A 86 -1.45 14.66 -2.55
CA GLN A 86 -1.99 15.79 -3.28
C GLN A 86 -2.81 16.69 -2.34
N MET A 87 -2.69 18.01 -2.50
CA MET A 87 -3.49 18.96 -1.73
C MET A 87 -4.96 18.92 -2.13
N SER A 88 -5.83 18.98 -1.13
CA SER A 88 -7.27 19.19 -1.25
C SER A 88 -7.73 20.28 -0.29
N GLU A 89 -8.93 20.82 -0.49
CA GLU A 89 -9.51 21.81 0.43
C GLU A 89 -9.57 21.27 1.87
N GLY A 90 -9.18 22.10 2.84
CA GLY A 90 -9.14 21.75 4.27
C GLY A 90 -7.93 20.91 4.71
N LEU A 91 -7.08 20.45 3.79
CA LEU A 91 -5.88 19.70 4.14
C LEU A 91 -4.76 20.64 4.62
N ASP A 92 -4.04 20.21 5.64
CA ASP A 92 -2.89 20.95 6.18
C ASP A 92 -1.74 21.00 5.14
N TRP A 93 -1.09 22.15 5.02
CA TRP A 93 -0.05 22.37 4.00
C TRP A 93 1.19 21.49 4.18
N HIS A 94 1.44 20.94 5.39
CA HIS A 94 2.59 20.05 5.61
C HIS A 94 2.50 18.74 4.82
N PHE A 95 1.34 18.40 4.25
CA PHE A 95 1.21 17.26 3.34
C PHE A 95 1.87 17.47 1.97
N ASP A 96 2.20 18.72 1.61
CA ASP A 96 2.67 19.10 0.27
C ASP A 96 4.10 19.66 0.24
N ILE A 97 4.95 19.27 1.19
CA ILE A 97 6.29 19.87 1.34
C ILE A 97 7.47 18.89 1.26
N GLN A 98 7.25 17.57 1.37
CA GLN A 98 8.34 16.60 1.34
C GLN A 98 8.08 15.43 0.38
N HIS A 99 6.88 14.82 0.45
CA HIS A 99 6.48 13.68 -0.38
C HIS A 99 7.49 12.53 -0.42
N ILE A 100 8.05 12.13 0.73
CA ILE A 100 9.12 11.10 0.78
C ILE A 100 8.66 9.77 0.16
N ALA A 101 7.37 9.44 0.25
CA ALA A 101 6.81 8.27 -0.42
C ALA A 101 6.87 8.41 -1.95
N ALA A 102 6.44 9.53 -2.51
CA ALA A 102 6.47 9.79 -3.95
C ALA A 102 7.90 9.81 -4.51
N GLN A 103 8.84 10.44 -3.79
CA GLN A 103 10.24 10.45 -4.17
C GLN A 103 10.86 9.04 -4.14
N THR A 104 10.50 8.21 -3.15
CA THR A 104 10.93 6.82 -3.08
C THR A 104 10.36 5.98 -4.23
N ARG A 105 9.10 6.20 -4.60
CA ARG A 105 8.49 5.55 -5.78
C ARG A 105 9.27 5.87 -7.05
N LEU A 106 9.61 7.15 -7.28
CA LEU A 106 10.48 7.54 -8.40
C LEU A 106 11.86 6.88 -8.31
N LEU A 107 12.47 6.84 -7.13
CA LEU A 107 13.78 6.20 -6.93
C LEU A 107 13.76 4.72 -7.37
N ARG A 108 12.68 3.98 -7.08
CA ARG A 108 12.51 2.59 -7.51
C ARG A 108 12.44 2.45 -9.02
N THR A 109 11.81 3.39 -9.73
CA THR A 109 11.70 3.31 -11.19
C THR A 109 13.04 3.55 -11.89
N VAL A 110 13.88 4.43 -11.34
CA VAL A 110 15.22 4.69 -11.89
C VAL A 110 16.27 3.68 -11.42
N THR A 111 16.00 2.94 -10.34
CA THR A 111 16.90 1.93 -9.77
C THR A 111 16.27 0.52 -9.78
N PRO A 112 15.89 -0.03 -10.95
CA PRO A 112 15.15 -1.31 -11.01
C PRO A 112 15.98 -2.52 -10.54
N GLY A 113 17.31 -2.38 -10.50
CA GLY A 113 18.26 -3.41 -10.09
C GLY A 113 18.35 -3.63 -8.57
N GLU A 114 17.72 -2.78 -7.75
CA GLU A 114 17.70 -2.92 -6.29
C GLU A 114 16.27 -3.10 -5.77
N ARG A 115 16.13 -3.84 -4.67
CA ARG A 115 14.88 -3.92 -3.91
C ARG A 115 14.90 -2.88 -2.79
N ILE A 116 14.28 -1.72 -3.03
CA ILE A 116 14.32 -0.57 -2.11
C ILE A 116 13.08 -0.51 -1.22
N THR A 117 13.26 -0.70 0.09
CA THR A 117 12.25 -0.49 1.13
C THR A 117 12.50 0.87 1.79
N LEU A 118 11.44 1.68 1.95
CA LEU A 118 11.46 2.89 2.77
C LEU A 118 10.94 2.57 4.18
N LEU A 119 11.67 3.04 5.19
CA LEU A 119 11.20 3.14 6.57
C LEU A 119 11.28 4.59 7.00
N ALA A 120 10.14 5.21 7.29
CA ALA A 120 10.06 6.55 7.86
C ALA A 120 9.86 6.45 9.39
N ALA A 121 10.63 7.21 10.17
CA ALA A 121 10.65 7.11 11.64
C ALA A 121 10.26 8.42 12.33
N GLU A 122 9.17 8.38 13.09
CA GLU A 122 8.62 9.49 13.88
C GLU A 122 8.85 9.24 15.38
N ALA A 123 9.49 10.19 16.05
CA ALA A 123 9.56 10.19 17.51
C ALA A 123 8.22 10.60 18.14
N ASN A 124 7.85 10.01 19.28
CA ASN A 124 6.78 10.57 20.10
C ASN A 124 7.08 12.04 20.45
N GLY A 125 6.04 12.89 20.41
CA GLY A 125 6.20 14.34 20.51
C GLY A 125 6.80 15.03 19.27
N ARG A 126 7.02 14.29 18.16
CA ARG A 126 7.48 14.80 16.86
C ARG A 126 8.80 15.57 16.94
N SER A 127 9.72 15.11 17.79
CA SER A 127 11.02 15.73 17.99
C SER A 127 12.06 14.70 18.42
N TRP A 128 12.87 14.25 17.47
CA TRP A 128 14.01 13.38 17.77
C TRP A 128 15.01 14.00 18.76
N PRO A 129 15.32 15.31 18.74
CA PRO A 129 16.15 15.93 19.76
C PRO A 129 15.55 15.82 21.16
N ALA A 130 14.24 16.06 21.31
CA ALA A 130 13.57 15.94 22.60
C ALA A 130 13.48 14.48 23.06
N TRP A 131 13.19 13.57 22.14
CA TRP A 131 13.21 12.13 22.40
C TRP A 131 14.59 11.69 22.89
N ARG A 132 15.67 12.08 22.19
CA ARG A 132 17.04 11.72 22.54
C ARG A 132 17.46 12.28 23.90
N ALA A 133 17.02 13.49 24.25
CA ALA A 133 17.27 14.10 25.55
C ALA A 133 16.46 13.47 26.70
N GLY A 134 15.30 12.87 26.40
CA GLY A 134 14.38 12.32 27.38
C GLY A 134 14.56 10.82 27.68
N HIS A 135 15.48 10.13 27.00
CA HIS A 135 15.66 8.68 27.13
C HIS A 135 17.08 8.32 27.55
N ASP A 136 17.19 7.50 28.60
CA ASP A 136 18.48 6.96 29.04
C ASP A 136 19.04 5.97 27.99
N GLY A 137 20.31 6.14 27.63
CA GLY A 137 20.96 5.34 26.59
C GLY A 137 20.34 5.53 25.20
N ALA A 138 19.81 6.73 24.91
CA ALA A 138 19.10 7.00 23.67
C ALA A 138 19.93 6.67 22.42
N ASN A 139 21.24 6.92 22.45
CA ASN A 139 22.12 6.67 21.29
C ASN A 139 22.22 5.18 20.99
N GLU A 140 22.52 4.38 22.01
CA GLU A 140 22.64 2.93 21.92
C GLU A 140 21.32 2.31 21.45
N ARG A 141 20.19 2.78 21.98
CA ARG A 141 18.85 2.34 21.57
C ARG A 141 18.57 2.64 20.08
N ILE A 142 18.88 3.85 19.63
CA ILE A 142 18.72 4.23 18.23
C ILE A 142 19.59 3.34 17.32
N ALA A 143 20.84 3.10 17.71
CA ALA A 143 21.76 2.20 17.00
C ALA A 143 21.22 0.76 16.90
N GLU A 144 20.70 0.21 18.00
CA GLU A 144 20.06 -1.10 18.05
C GLU A 144 18.80 -1.17 17.17
N LEU A 145 17.97 -0.13 17.19
CA LEU A 145 16.77 -0.04 16.35
C LEU A 145 17.11 -0.11 14.87
N VAL A 146 18.11 0.64 14.41
CA VAL A 146 18.52 0.61 13.00
C VAL A 146 18.99 -0.79 12.59
N ALA A 147 19.78 -1.47 13.43
CA ALA A 147 20.24 -2.83 13.16
C ALA A 147 19.08 -3.85 13.13
N SER A 148 18.11 -3.69 14.04
CA SER A 148 16.89 -4.49 14.11
C SER A 148 16.02 -4.29 12.87
N TRP A 149 15.72 -3.04 12.52
CA TRP A 149 14.90 -2.68 11.36
C TRP A 149 15.52 -3.12 10.03
N ARG A 150 16.84 -3.05 9.90
CA ARG A 150 17.56 -3.62 8.75
C ARG A 150 17.22 -5.10 8.58
N SER A 151 17.42 -5.87 9.65
CA SER A 151 17.20 -7.31 9.64
C SER A 151 15.73 -7.66 9.38
N GLU A 152 14.82 -6.89 9.98
CA GLU A 152 13.38 -7.12 9.90
C GLU A 152 12.80 -6.77 8.52
N PHE A 153 13.17 -5.61 7.94
CA PHE A 153 12.47 -5.06 6.78
C PHE A 153 13.19 -5.18 5.45
N ALA A 154 14.47 -5.57 5.46
CA ALA A 154 15.25 -5.77 4.24
C ALA A 154 16.15 -7.01 4.29
N GLY A 155 16.26 -7.68 5.44
CA GLY A 155 17.09 -8.87 5.63
C GLY A 155 18.51 -8.56 6.10
N PRO A 156 19.22 -9.58 6.61
CA PRO A 156 20.52 -9.41 7.28
C PRO A 156 21.66 -8.93 6.36
N ASP A 157 21.51 -9.07 5.04
CA ASP A 157 22.50 -8.67 4.04
C ASP A 157 22.20 -7.31 3.39
N ALA A 158 21.07 -6.67 3.74
CA ALA A 158 20.67 -5.42 3.13
C ALA A 158 21.67 -4.29 3.38
N ARG A 159 21.83 -3.38 2.42
CA ARG A 159 22.49 -2.09 2.66
C ARG A 159 21.52 -1.10 3.29
N VAL A 160 22.04 -0.17 4.07
CA VAL A 160 21.23 0.89 4.71
C VAL A 160 21.67 2.26 4.25
N THR A 161 20.71 3.00 3.70
CA THR A 161 20.82 4.45 3.51
C THR A 161 20.16 5.15 4.69
N LEU A 162 20.91 5.97 5.42
CA LEU A 162 20.38 6.85 6.45
C LEU A 162 20.14 8.24 5.86
N ALA A 163 18.92 8.73 5.99
CA ALA A 163 18.55 10.09 5.59
C ALA A 163 17.73 10.75 6.69
N ALA A 164 17.88 12.05 6.86
CA ALA A 164 17.02 12.81 7.75
C ALA A 164 16.85 14.24 7.29
N HIS A 165 15.74 14.85 7.71
CA HIS A 165 15.48 16.26 7.53
C HIS A 165 15.31 16.98 8.87
N SER A 166 15.84 18.20 8.98
CA SER A 166 15.67 19.06 10.17
C SER A 166 16.08 18.34 11.47
N GLY A 167 15.24 18.41 12.51
CA GLY A 167 15.46 17.74 13.79
C GLY A 167 15.61 16.21 13.70
N GLY A 168 15.16 15.57 12.61
CA GLY A 168 15.43 14.16 12.33
C GLY A 168 16.92 13.83 12.28
N GLY A 169 17.78 14.82 12.01
CA GLY A 169 19.22 14.66 12.12
C GLY A 169 19.68 14.18 13.49
N SER A 170 18.95 14.51 14.57
CA SER A 170 19.26 14.01 15.92
C SER A 170 19.16 12.49 16.02
N PHE A 171 18.26 11.85 15.25
CA PHE A 171 18.21 10.39 15.13
C PHE A 171 19.50 9.86 14.50
N LEU A 172 19.92 10.42 13.36
CA LEU A 172 21.18 10.05 12.70
C LEU A 172 22.38 10.22 13.64
N TRP A 173 22.46 11.34 14.37
CA TRP A 173 23.51 11.54 15.38
C TRP A 173 23.43 10.48 16.50
N GLY A 174 22.24 10.07 16.92
CA GLY A 174 22.06 8.93 17.83
C GLY A 174 22.64 7.62 17.28
N VAL A 175 22.42 7.33 15.98
CA VAL A 175 23.05 6.16 15.33
C VAL A 175 24.57 6.26 15.38
N LEU A 176 25.11 7.44 15.07
CA LEU A 176 26.55 7.68 14.97
C LEU A 176 27.25 7.68 16.33
N GLU A 177 26.61 8.20 17.36
CA GLU A 177 27.16 8.33 18.71
C GLU A 177 26.86 7.10 19.58
N GLY A 178 25.96 6.22 19.16
CA GLY A 178 25.60 4.99 19.88
C GLY A 178 26.53 3.80 19.63
N GLN A 179 27.52 3.97 18.75
CA GLN A 179 28.50 2.94 18.39
C GLN A 179 29.87 3.58 18.19
N ASP A 180 30.95 2.83 18.37
CA ASP A 180 32.32 3.35 18.17
C ASP A 180 32.61 3.69 16.71
N ASP A 181 32.13 2.86 15.78
CA ASP A 181 32.30 3.02 14.34
C ASP A 181 30.97 2.95 13.59
N ILE A 182 30.90 3.62 12.44
CA ILE A 182 29.74 3.51 11.54
C ILE A 182 29.72 2.11 10.92
N PRO A 183 28.63 1.35 11.06
CA PRO A 183 28.58 -0.03 10.55
C PRO A 183 28.83 -0.11 9.05
N ALA A 184 29.55 -1.17 8.63
CA ALA A 184 29.95 -1.33 7.23
C ALA A 184 28.79 -1.49 6.25
N TRP A 185 27.61 -1.93 6.74
CA TRP A 185 26.37 -2.06 5.97
C TRP A 185 25.62 -0.74 5.77
N VAL A 186 26.02 0.34 6.44
CA VAL A 186 25.58 1.69 6.09
C VAL A 186 26.42 2.15 4.91
N ASP A 187 25.78 2.39 3.76
CA ASP A 187 26.48 2.81 2.55
C ASP A 187 26.29 4.29 2.24
N ARG A 188 25.24 4.93 2.78
CA ARG A 188 24.99 6.35 2.57
C ARG A 188 24.43 7.02 3.81
N ILE A 189 24.91 8.22 4.09
CA ILE A 189 24.38 9.11 5.14
C ILE A 189 24.06 10.46 4.48
N ALA A 190 22.79 10.88 4.57
CA ALA A 190 22.28 12.11 3.97
C ALA A 190 21.66 13.02 5.04
N PHE A 191 22.30 14.16 5.30
CA PHE A 191 21.73 15.24 6.10
C PHE A 191 21.04 16.24 5.18
N LEU A 192 19.71 16.25 5.17
CA LEU A 192 18.92 17.25 4.44
C LEU A 192 18.60 18.37 5.42
N ASP A 193 19.43 19.40 5.46
CA ASP A 193 19.28 20.52 6.38
C ASP A 193 19.12 20.05 7.85
N ALA A 194 19.97 19.09 8.25
CA ALA A 194 19.79 18.28 9.46
C ALA A 194 21.07 18.08 10.29
N ASN A 195 22.19 18.71 9.93
CA ASN A 195 23.51 18.41 10.52
C ASN A 195 23.86 19.24 11.78
N TYR A 196 22.88 19.81 12.48
CA TYR A 196 23.07 20.77 13.59
C TYR A 196 24.11 20.35 14.63
N SER A 197 24.09 19.09 15.05
CA SER A 197 24.88 18.55 16.16
C SER A 197 26.30 18.13 15.78
N PHE A 198 26.78 18.47 14.58
CA PHE A 198 28.16 18.14 14.21
C PHE A 198 29.17 18.81 15.15
N ASP A 199 29.94 17.95 15.82
CA ASP A 199 31.18 18.21 16.54
C ASP A 199 32.36 17.49 15.86
N ALA A 200 33.40 18.24 15.49
CA ALA A 200 34.56 17.69 14.78
C ALA A 200 35.37 16.71 15.65
N ALA A 201 35.50 16.97 16.95
CA ALA A 201 36.29 16.14 17.86
C ALA A 201 35.65 14.78 18.11
N VAL A 202 34.32 14.68 17.93
CA VAL A 202 33.56 13.45 18.12
C VAL A 202 33.37 12.69 16.80
N HIS A 203 33.11 13.41 15.70
CA HIS A 203 32.57 12.78 14.49
C HIS A 203 33.53 12.72 13.30
N ALA A 204 34.49 13.64 13.16
CA ALA A 204 35.26 13.77 11.92
C ALA A 204 36.05 12.50 11.58
N ASP A 205 36.82 11.99 12.54
CA ASP A 205 37.60 10.75 12.38
C ASP A 205 36.70 9.55 12.06
N LYS A 206 35.53 9.48 12.68
CA LYS A 206 34.57 8.39 12.47
C LYS A 206 34.05 8.36 11.03
N PHE A 207 33.68 9.52 10.48
CA PHE A 207 33.29 9.63 9.08
C PHE A 207 34.45 9.32 8.13
N LEU A 208 35.66 9.81 8.39
CA LEU A 208 36.82 9.55 7.53
C LEU A 208 37.18 8.07 7.51
N ARG A 209 37.18 7.38 8.67
CA ARG A 209 37.37 5.92 8.74
C ARG A 209 36.30 5.17 7.95
N TRP A 210 35.04 5.57 8.09
CA TRP A 210 33.93 4.95 7.36
C TRP A 210 34.06 5.15 5.85
N LEU A 211 34.28 6.38 5.37
CA LEU A 211 34.42 6.70 3.94
C LEU A 211 35.60 5.96 3.32
N ARG A 212 36.78 5.94 3.98
CA ARG A 212 37.97 5.25 3.50
C ARG A 212 37.82 3.71 3.46
N GLY A 213 36.85 3.16 4.19
CA GLY A 213 36.63 1.72 4.25
C GLY A 213 35.94 1.13 3.01
N ASP A 214 35.25 1.93 2.19
CA ASP A 214 34.63 1.47 0.94
C ASP A 214 34.40 2.67 -0.01
N PRO A 215 34.94 2.67 -1.24
CA PRO A 215 34.78 3.77 -2.20
C PRO A 215 33.34 3.98 -2.67
N ALA A 216 32.40 3.05 -2.38
CA ALA A 216 30.97 3.22 -2.66
C ALA A 216 30.25 4.06 -1.59
N ARG A 217 30.85 4.29 -0.42
CA ARG A 217 30.21 5.04 0.67
C ARG A 217 30.06 6.52 0.35
N ARG A 218 28.96 7.12 0.79
CA ARG A 218 28.60 8.52 0.50
C ARG A 218 28.15 9.28 1.74
N LEU A 219 28.81 10.40 2.06
CA LEU A 219 28.32 11.41 2.99
C LEU A 219 27.81 12.60 2.19
N ILE A 220 26.50 12.85 2.28
CA ILE A 220 25.80 13.90 1.55
C ILE A 220 25.20 14.89 2.54
N VAL A 221 25.43 16.18 2.33
CA VAL A 221 24.83 17.25 3.11
C VAL A 221 24.20 18.26 2.17
N LEU A 222 22.91 18.52 2.37
CA LEU A 222 22.22 19.66 1.76
C LEU A 222 21.97 20.68 2.86
N ALA A 223 22.21 21.95 2.56
CA ALA A 223 21.89 23.06 3.45
C ALA A 223 21.60 24.31 2.62
N TYR A 224 21.21 25.37 3.29
CA TYR A 224 21.09 26.70 2.69
C TYR A 224 21.61 27.75 3.67
N ASP A 225 21.94 28.92 3.15
CA ASP A 225 22.31 30.05 4.02
C ASP A 225 21.09 30.53 4.79
N ASP A 226 21.02 30.12 6.06
CA ASP A 226 19.94 30.40 6.98
C ASP A 226 20.23 31.55 7.95
N ARG A 227 21.43 32.15 7.87
CA ARG A 227 21.98 33.06 8.88
C ARG A 227 21.19 34.36 9.08
N GLU A 228 20.57 34.83 8.00
CA GLU A 228 19.88 36.13 7.93
C GLU A 228 18.36 35.99 7.75
N ILE A 229 17.82 34.78 7.91
CA ILE A 229 16.37 34.54 7.81
C ILE A 229 15.65 35.17 9.00
N THR A 230 14.55 35.84 8.70
CA THR A 230 13.65 36.38 9.72
C THR A 230 12.23 35.84 9.55
N PHE A 231 11.56 35.59 10.68
CA PHE A 231 10.13 35.29 10.74
C PHE A 231 9.50 36.30 11.70
N GLN A 232 8.49 37.03 11.20
CA GLN A 232 7.84 38.13 11.95
C GLN A 232 8.85 39.14 12.55
N GLY A 233 9.89 39.48 11.77
CA GLY A 233 10.91 40.46 12.17
C GLY A 233 11.95 39.97 13.18
N LYS A 234 11.91 38.69 13.59
CA LYS A 234 12.90 38.07 14.48
C LYS A 234 13.76 37.08 13.70
N LYS A 235 15.07 37.03 14.00
CA LYS A 235 15.95 36.00 13.42
C LYS A 235 15.46 34.61 13.81
N VAL A 236 15.42 33.72 12.81
CA VAL A 236 15.02 32.31 13.00
C VAL A 236 16.15 31.51 13.65
N VAL A 237 17.40 31.80 13.28
CA VAL A 237 18.59 31.14 13.84
C VAL A 237 19.42 32.11 14.68
N GLY A 238 20.00 31.59 15.77
CA GLY A 238 20.93 32.33 16.61
C GLY A 238 22.29 32.57 15.93
N PRO A 239 23.19 33.35 16.57
CA PRO A 239 24.49 33.74 15.98
C PRO A 239 25.44 32.56 15.74
N THR A 240 25.25 31.45 16.44
CA THR A 240 26.04 30.20 16.32
C THR A 240 25.22 29.03 15.79
N GLY A 241 23.91 29.21 15.62
CA GLY A 241 22.98 28.18 15.16
C GLY A 241 22.87 28.12 13.65
N GLY A 242 22.05 27.18 13.19
CA GLY A 242 21.75 26.97 11.77
C GLY A 242 22.61 25.88 11.11
N THR A 243 22.06 25.28 10.07
CA THR A 243 22.69 24.22 9.27
C THR A 243 23.78 24.77 8.38
N PHE A 244 23.70 26.03 7.96
CA PHE A 244 24.78 26.69 7.23
C PHE A 244 26.09 26.64 8.01
N ARG A 245 26.06 27.06 9.28
CA ARG A 245 27.24 27.07 10.14
C ARG A 245 27.69 25.67 10.53
N ALA A 246 26.76 24.74 10.76
CA ALA A 246 27.11 23.34 11.00
C ALA A 246 27.80 22.72 9.79
N THR A 247 27.33 23.03 8.58
CA THR A 247 27.95 22.62 7.32
C THR A 247 29.34 23.20 7.15
N GLN A 248 29.54 24.48 7.49
CA GLN A 248 30.88 25.08 7.46
C GLN A 248 31.84 24.36 8.43
N ARG A 249 31.38 24.01 9.64
CA ARG A 249 32.21 23.22 10.57
C ARG A 249 32.59 21.86 10.00
N MET A 250 31.68 21.19 9.28
CA MET A 250 31.99 19.93 8.59
C MET A 250 33.01 20.14 7.48
N VAL A 251 32.81 21.15 6.63
CA VAL A 251 33.74 21.52 5.56
C VAL A 251 35.15 21.78 6.12
N ASP A 252 35.25 22.59 7.17
CA ASP A 252 36.52 22.93 7.82
C ASP A 252 37.20 21.68 8.43
N ALA A 253 36.42 20.79 9.06
CA ALA A 253 36.93 19.57 9.66
C ALA A 253 37.46 18.55 8.64
N PHE A 254 37.01 18.61 7.38
CA PHE A 254 37.44 17.69 6.33
C PHE A 254 38.42 18.32 5.33
N ALA A 255 38.67 19.63 5.38
CA ALA A 255 39.40 20.36 4.36
C ALA A 255 40.78 19.76 4.04
N ASP A 256 41.57 19.43 5.07
CA ASP A 256 42.93 18.92 4.92
C ASP A 256 42.97 17.41 4.60
N GLU A 257 42.02 16.64 5.12
CA GLU A 257 42.01 15.17 5.06
C GLU A 257 41.31 14.60 3.82
N ALA A 258 40.41 15.37 3.21
CA ALA A 258 39.54 14.93 2.11
C ALA A 258 39.88 15.56 0.75
N LEU A 259 40.90 16.43 0.68
CA LEU A 259 41.23 17.25 -0.50
C LEU A 259 39.98 17.97 -1.05
N LEU A 260 39.22 18.59 -0.16
CA LEU A 260 37.91 19.12 -0.46
C LEU A 260 38.01 20.29 -1.47
N GLN A 261 37.39 20.12 -2.63
CA GLN A 261 37.31 21.12 -3.68
C GLN A 261 36.01 21.90 -3.56
N ARG A 262 36.12 23.23 -3.54
CA ARG A 262 34.99 24.15 -3.57
C ARG A 262 34.72 24.59 -5.02
N THR A 263 33.46 24.54 -5.42
CA THR A 263 32.95 25.11 -6.67
C THR A 263 31.83 26.09 -6.34
N ASP A 264 32.05 27.37 -6.63
CA ASP A 264 31.02 28.39 -6.48
C ASP A 264 30.13 28.39 -7.72
N GLY A 265 28.83 28.16 -7.50
CA GLY A 265 27.78 28.27 -8.51
C GLY A 265 26.58 29.06 -7.98
N GLU A 266 25.73 29.51 -8.90
CA GLU A 266 24.41 30.04 -8.54
C GLU A 266 23.35 28.99 -8.95
N PRO A 267 22.44 28.59 -8.04
CA PRO A 267 22.25 29.13 -6.68
C PRO A 267 23.03 28.41 -5.57
N PHE A 268 23.92 27.47 -5.89
CA PHE A 268 24.60 26.61 -4.91
C PHE A 268 26.13 26.74 -4.89
N THR A 269 26.69 26.85 -3.69
CA THR A 269 28.08 26.48 -3.45
C THR A 269 28.19 24.97 -3.24
N HIS A 270 29.05 24.32 -4.01
CA HIS A 270 29.32 22.88 -3.95
C HIS A 270 30.68 22.60 -3.33
N TYR A 271 30.76 21.59 -2.46
CA TYR A 271 32.02 21.06 -1.97
C TYR A 271 32.11 19.56 -2.23
N GLU A 272 33.23 19.11 -2.76
CA GLU A 272 33.45 17.70 -3.11
C GLU A 272 34.82 17.21 -2.65
N GLY A 273 34.89 16.02 -2.03
CA GLY A 273 36.14 15.43 -1.58
C GLY A 273 36.09 13.91 -1.60
N LEU A 274 37.25 13.28 -1.40
CA LEU A 274 37.43 11.82 -1.44
C LEU A 274 36.80 11.18 -2.68
N ASP A 275 37.21 11.61 -3.88
CA ASP A 275 36.72 11.08 -5.16
C ASP A 275 35.17 11.05 -5.28
N GLY A 276 34.53 12.10 -4.75
CA GLY A 276 33.08 12.26 -4.79
C GLY A 276 32.31 11.54 -3.69
N GLN A 277 33.00 10.89 -2.74
CA GLN A 277 32.36 10.27 -1.58
C GLN A 277 31.74 11.29 -0.62
N LEU A 278 32.37 12.46 -0.49
CA LEU A 278 31.94 13.53 0.39
C LEU A 278 31.39 14.69 -0.45
N ARG A 279 30.11 15.02 -0.30
CA ARG A 279 29.49 16.12 -1.06
C ARG A 279 28.59 17.02 -0.22
N PHE A 280 28.76 18.33 -0.38
CA PHE A 280 27.95 19.35 0.27
C PHE A 280 27.35 20.29 -0.78
N TRP A 281 26.04 20.49 -0.75
CA TRP A 281 25.35 21.54 -1.51
C TRP A 281 24.79 22.57 -0.55
N VAL A 282 25.25 23.81 -0.69
CA VAL A 282 24.80 24.93 0.14
C VAL A 282 24.14 25.97 -0.76
N HIS A 283 22.82 26.12 -0.66
CA HIS A 283 22.09 27.14 -1.40
C HIS A 283 22.44 28.53 -0.84
N ASN A 284 22.94 29.45 -1.68
CA ASN A 284 23.47 30.75 -1.26
C ASN A 284 22.40 31.69 -0.66
N ASN A 285 21.13 31.47 -1.02
CA ASN A 285 19.94 32.14 -0.47
C ASN A 285 20.04 33.68 -0.34
N PRO A 286 20.45 34.41 -1.40
CA PRO A 286 20.66 35.87 -1.33
C PRO A 286 19.39 36.66 -0.99
N ALA A 287 18.22 36.05 -1.16
CA ALA A 287 16.92 36.63 -0.84
C ALA A 287 16.45 36.37 0.60
N ASN A 288 17.26 35.69 1.44
CA ASN A 288 16.94 35.35 2.82
C ASN A 288 15.57 34.66 3.01
N LYS A 289 15.22 33.77 2.07
CA LYS A 289 13.96 33.02 2.10
C LYS A 289 14.06 31.83 3.05
N ILE A 290 12.93 31.36 3.56
CA ILE A 290 12.84 30.08 4.27
C ILE A 290 12.82 28.97 3.20
N LEU A 291 13.93 28.28 3.01
CA LEU A 291 14.06 27.16 2.04
C LEU A 291 14.08 25.78 2.70
N HIS A 292 13.97 25.73 4.03
CA HIS A 292 14.11 24.53 4.87
C HIS A 292 13.46 23.28 4.27
N THR A 293 12.16 23.34 3.97
CA THR A 293 11.41 22.24 3.36
C THR A 293 11.53 22.20 1.83
N ALA A 294 11.70 23.36 1.20
CA ALA A 294 11.82 23.49 -0.25
C ALA A 294 13.06 22.75 -0.80
N LEU A 295 14.16 22.71 -0.04
CA LEU A 295 15.35 21.92 -0.39
C LEU A 295 15.00 20.44 -0.60
N VAL A 296 14.11 19.89 0.24
CA VAL A 296 13.78 18.46 0.26
C VAL A 296 12.73 18.09 -0.78
N GLY A 297 11.60 18.81 -0.79
CA GLY A 297 10.48 18.56 -1.70
C GLY A 297 10.67 19.29 -3.03
N ASP A 298 10.51 20.61 -3.00
CA ASP A 298 10.44 21.44 -4.22
C ASP A 298 11.67 21.36 -5.11
N MET A 299 12.85 21.17 -4.51
CA MET A 299 14.14 21.10 -5.21
C MET A 299 14.64 19.67 -5.42
N ASN A 300 13.85 18.64 -5.13
CA ASN A 300 14.21 17.23 -5.29
C ASN A 300 15.43 16.79 -4.44
N GLY A 301 15.67 17.40 -3.28
CA GLY A 301 16.89 17.18 -2.49
C GLY A 301 17.04 15.76 -1.93
N TYR A 302 15.94 15.06 -1.64
CA TYR A 302 16.00 13.65 -1.25
C TYR A 302 16.45 12.76 -2.41
N LEU A 303 15.91 12.96 -3.63
CA LEU A 303 16.38 12.26 -4.83
C LEU A 303 17.86 12.54 -5.14
N LEU A 304 18.29 13.80 -5.08
CA LEU A 304 19.71 14.16 -5.23
C LEU A 304 20.56 13.39 -4.22
N ALA A 305 20.18 13.46 -2.94
CA ALA A 305 20.97 12.86 -1.87
C ALA A 305 21.10 11.35 -2.03
N LEU A 306 20.06 10.65 -2.47
CA LEU A 306 20.05 9.20 -2.59
C LEU A 306 20.74 8.68 -3.85
N THR A 307 20.81 9.48 -4.91
CA THR A 307 21.35 9.05 -6.22
C THR A 307 22.72 9.63 -6.53
N THR A 308 23.18 10.64 -5.80
CA THR A 308 24.52 11.21 -6.00
C THR A 308 25.60 10.14 -5.96
N GLY A 309 26.46 10.12 -6.98
CA GLY A 309 27.59 9.20 -7.07
C GLY A 309 27.17 7.75 -7.37
N THR A 310 25.97 7.58 -7.94
CA THR A 310 25.45 6.34 -8.53
C THR A 310 25.19 6.56 -10.03
N PRO A 311 25.10 5.50 -10.86
CA PRO A 311 24.69 5.60 -12.26
C PRO A 311 23.31 6.25 -12.48
N GLU A 312 22.48 6.31 -11.45
CA GLU A 312 21.10 6.81 -11.49
C GLU A 312 20.96 8.31 -11.25
N ALA A 313 22.07 9.02 -10.96
CA ALA A 313 22.08 10.44 -10.58
C ALA A 313 21.30 11.36 -11.56
N ASP A 314 21.34 11.06 -12.86
CA ASP A 314 20.75 11.89 -13.91
C ASP A 314 19.46 11.30 -14.50
N ARG A 315 18.85 10.28 -13.86
CA ARG A 315 17.73 9.51 -14.43
C ARG A 315 16.34 9.93 -13.94
N TRP A 316 16.25 10.73 -12.89
CA TRP A 316 14.96 11.11 -12.27
C TRP A 316 14.55 12.56 -12.57
N GLY A 317 15.45 13.41 -13.05
CA GLY A 317 15.17 14.83 -13.30
C GLY A 317 16.39 15.69 -12.99
N GLU A 318 16.15 16.92 -12.52
CA GLU A 318 17.19 17.89 -12.18
C GLU A 318 17.03 18.40 -10.75
N PHE A 319 18.14 18.54 -10.04
CA PHE A 319 18.17 19.16 -8.71
C PHE A 319 17.87 20.67 -8.81
N ALA A 320 17.00 21.17 -7.94
CA ALA A 320 16.42 22.53 -8.02
C ALA A 320 15.65 22.85 -9.32
N GLY A 321 15.37 21.85 -10.15
CA GLY A 321 14.36 21.93 -11.20
C GLY A 321 12.94 21.69 -10.67
N PRO A 322 11.92 21.61 -11.55
CA PRO A 322 10.56 21.24 -11.14
C PRO A 322 10.50 19.91 -10.38
N ARG A 323 9.48 19.73 -9.53
CA ARG A 323 9.25 18.47 -8.79
C ARG A 323 9.20 17.29 -9.74
N ALA A 324 10.23 16.45 -9.69
CA ALA A 324 10.43 15.30 -10.57
C ALA A 324 9.40 14.17 -10.34
N TYR A 325 8.85 14.12 -9.14
CA TYR A 325 8.05 13.01 -8.63
C TYR A 325 6.54 13.29 -8.63
N THR A 326 6.08 14.35 -9.31
CA THR A 326 4.67 14.79 -9.28
C THR A 326 3.68 13.67 -9.65
N SER A 327 4.02 12.82 -10.62
CA SER A 327 3.17 11.67 -11.02
C SER A 327 3.09 10.53 -9.98
N TRP A 328 3.95 10.56 -8.95
CA TRP A 328 4.03 9.55 -7.90
C TRP A 328 3.42 10.00 -6.56
N ILE A 329 2.81 11.18 -6.55
CA ILE A 329 2.08 11.71 -5.40
C ILE A 329 0.70 11.04 -5.36
N GLN A 330 0.41 10.36 -4.25
CA GLN A 330 -0.91 9.77 -4.03
C GLN A 330 -1.98 10.84 -3.78
N LEU A 331 -3.23 10.54 -4.14
CA LEU A 331 -4.34 11.50 -4.10
C LEU A 331 -4.75 11.92 -2.68
N VAL A 332 -4.62 11.02 -1.70
CA VAL A 332 -5.07 11.24 -0.32
C VAL A 332 -3.96 10.90 0.67
N PRO A 333 -3.96 11.47 1.89
CA PRO A 333 -2.99 11.14 2.93
C PRO A 333 -2.86 9.63 3.15
N THR A 334 -1.64 9.16 3.42
CA THR A 334 -1.46 7.83 3.99
C THR A 334 -2.12 7.81 5.37
N PRO A 335 -3.03 6.88 5.68
CA PRO A 335 -3.70 6.86 6.97
C PRO A 335 -2.77 6.40 8.09
N ALA A 336 -3.02 6.90 9.29
CA ALA A 336 -2.22 6.58 10.47
C ALA A 336 -2.30 5.10 10.87
N ASP A 337 -3.40 4.44 10.50
CA ASP A 337 -3.69 3.02 10.67
C ASP A 337 -3.96 2.41 9.29
N PRO A 338 -3.28 1.31 8.90
CA PRO A 338 -3.60 0.54 7.70
C PRO A 338 -5.08 0.18 7.54
N ALA A 339 -5.77 -0.13 8.64
CA ALA A 339 -7.21 -0.39 8.64
C ALA A 339 -8.03 0.85 8.21
N ALA A 340 -7.58 2.03 8.62
CA ALA A 340 -8.19 3.30 8.24
C ALA A 340 -7.97 3.66 6.75
N ALA A 341 -7.00 3.04 6.06
CA ALA A 341 -6.80 3.24 4.62
C ALA A 341 -7.70 2.42 3.73
N THR A 342 -8.21 1.31 4.25
CA THR A 342 -9.42 0.70 3.71
C THR A 342 -10.68 1.42 4.17
N GLY A 343 -10.60 2.26 5.21
CA GLY A 343 -11.73 2.92 5.86
C GLY A 343 -12.52 2.00 6.78
N LEU A 344 -11.96 0.86 7.19
CA LEU A 344 -12.71 -0.23 7.83
C LEU A 344 -11.89 -0.79 9.00
N PRO A 345 -12.48 -1.02 10.19
CA PRO A 345 -11.86 -1.93 11.15
C PRO A 345 -11.64 -3.29 10.47
N PRO A 346 -10.54 -4.00 10.80
CA PRO A 346 -10.31 -5.32 10.23
C PRO A 346 -11.52 -6.20 10.52
N ILE A 347 -12.10 -6.82 9.47
CA ILE A 347 -13.04 -7.94 9.61
C ILE A 347 -12.29 -9.21 10.12
N GLU A 348 -11.04 -9.07 10.59
CA GLU A 348 -10.26 -10.14 11.24
C GLU A 348 -10.93 -10.71 12.50
N SER A 349 -11.88 -9.99 13.10
CA SER A 349 -12.70 -10.53 14.20
C SER A 349 -13.75 -11.55 13.75
N LEU A 350 -14.02 -11.70 12.45
CA LEU A 350 -14.99 -12.66 11.94
C LEU A 350 -14.31 -13.93 11.40
N PRO A 351 -14.76 -15.13 11.81
CA PRO A 351 -14.17 -16.38 11.35
C PRO A 351 -14.22 -16.46 9.82
N PRO A 352 -13.18 -16.96 9.13
CA PRO A 352 -13.16 -17.06 7.67
C PRO A 352 -14.43 -17.71 7.10
N LEU A 353 -14.87 -17.26 5.92
CA LEU A 353 -15.97 -17.92 5.23
C LEU A 353 -15.63 -19.40 5.03
N ALA A 354 -16.55 -20.28 5.43
CA ALA A 354 -16.40 -21.73 5.27
C ALA A 354 -16.68 -22.15 3.81
N LEU A 355 -15.86 -21.65 2.88
CA LEU A 355 -15.93 -22.00 1.46
C LEU A 355 -15.30 -23.39 1.24
N PRO A 356 -15.98 -24.31 0.53
CA PRO A 356 -15.42 -25.62 0.25
C PRO A 356 -14.18 -25.49 -0.67
N PRO A 357 -13.08 -26.20 -0.39
CA PRO A 357 -11.92 -26.21 -1.28
C PRO A 357 -12.30 -26.77 -2.64
N ARG A 358 -11.57 -26.37 -3.68
CA ARG A 358 -11.80 -26.88 -5.02
C ARG A 358 -11.45 -28.37 -5.11
N PRO A 359 -12.34 -29.25 -5.62
CA PRO A 359 -11.99 -30.65 -5.87
C PRO A 359 -10.84 -30.78 -6.88
N ALA A 360 -9.93 -31.73 -6.66
CA ALA A 360 -8.76 -31.92 -7.53
C ALA A 360 -9.13 -32.38 -8.95
N ASP A 361 -10.27 -33.05 -9.11
CA ASP A 361 -10.81 -33.58 -10.37
C ASP A 361 -11.91 -32.69 -10.97
N ALA A 362 -12.19 -31.52 -10.38
CA ALA A 362 -13.25 -30.65 -10.88
C ALA A 362 -12.88 -30.07 -12.25
N ILE A 363 -13.88 -30.01 -13.15
CA ILE A 363 -13.72 -29.57 -14.54
C ILE A 363 -13.51 -28.05 -14.66
N GLY A 364 -12.78 -27.62 -15.68
CA GLY A 364 -12.57 -26.21 -16.00
C GLY A 364 -13.80 -25.55 -16.67
N GLY A 365 -13.75 -24.23 -16.82
CA GLY A 365 -14.85 -23.42 -17.37
C GLY A 365 -15.25 -23.84 -18.78
N ALA A 366 -14.29 -24.12 -19.67
CA ALA A 366 -14.56 -24.56 -21.03
C ALA A 366 -15.30 -25.91 -21.10
N ALA A 367 -14.85 -26.90 -20.32
CA ALA A 367 -15.49 -28.21 -20.25
C ALA A 367 -16.89 -28.12 -19.62
N PHE A 368 -17.06 -27.27 -18.59
CA PHE A 368 -18.36 -27.02 -18.01
C PHE A 368 -19.33 -26.38 -19.00
N ALA A 369 -18.88 -25.42 -19.82
CA ALA A 369 -19.69 -24.80 -20.87
C ALA A 369 -20.25 -25.86 -21.84
N GLN A 370 -19.42 -26.81 -22.27
CA GLN A 370 -19.85 -27.91 -23.15
C GLN A 370 -20.90 -28.81 -22.48
N LYS A 371 -20.69 -29.14 -21.19
CA LYS A 371 -21.62 -29.95 -20.39
C LYS A 371 -23.02 -29.33 -20.32
N ILE A 372 -23.12 -28.00 -20.22
CA ILE A 372 -24.41 -27.32 -20.03
C ILE A 372 -25.05 -26.78 -21.32
N ALA A 373 -24.34 -26.79 -22.46
CA ALA A 373 -24.75 -26.10 -23.69
C ALA A 373 -26.15 -26.49 -24.20
N GLY A 374 -26.53 -27.77 -24.06
CA GLY A 374 -27.82 -28.29 -24.52
C GLY A 374 -28.84 -28.55 -23.41
N LEU A 375 -28.52 -28.21 -22.15
CA LEU A 375 -29.40 -28.53 -21.03
C LEU A 375 -30.60 -27.56 -20.96
N PRO A 376 -31.81 -28.05 -20.68
CA PRO A 376 -32.94 -27.20 -20.29
C PRO A 376 -32.59 -26.36 -19.06
N LEU A 377 -33.20 -25.18 -18.94
CA LEU A 377 -32.92 -24.21 -17.86
C LEU A 377 -32.79 -24.87 -16.48
N GLN A 378 -33.77 -25.67 -16.05
CA GLN A 378 -33.75 -26.28 -14.72
C GLN A 378 -32.54 -27.23 -14.51
N GLN A 379 -32.19 -28.03 -15.52
CA GLN A 379 -31.04 -28.93 -15.44
C GLN A 379 -29.71 -28.16 -15.48
N ARG A 380 -29.65 -27.06 -16.25
CA ARG A 380 -28.51 -26.14 -16.27
C ARG A 380 -28.29 -25.51 -14.90
N GLU A 381 -29.34 -24.97 -14.27
CA GLU A 381 -29.25 -24.34 -12.95
C GLU A 381 -28.79 -25.33 -11.87
N GLU A 382 -29.28 -26.57 -11.90
CA GLU A 382 -28.83 -27.60 -10.96
C GLU A 382 -27.38 -28.04 -11.22
N ALA A 383 -26.94 -28.09 -12.48
CA ALA A 383 -25.55 -28.33 -12.82
C ALA A 383 -24.63 -27.19 -12.34
N ILE A 384 -25.05 -25.93 -12.49
CA ILE A 384 -24.34 -24.75 -11.97
C ILE A 384 -24.23 -24.82 -10.44
N TYR A 385 -25.35 -25.09 -9.77
CA TYR A 385 -25.38 -25.22 -8.32
C TYR A 385 -24.45 -26.34 -7.84
N ALA A 386 -24.47 -27.51 -8.48
CA ALA A 386 -23.67 -28.66 -8.09
C ALA A 386 -22.16 -28.38 -8.15
N GLU A 387 -21.67 -27.78 -9.25
CA GLU A 387 -20.24 -27.43 -9.39
C GLU A 387 -19.83 -26.40 -8.34
N LEU A 388 -20.57 -25.29 -8.23
CA LEU A 388 -20.23 -24.21 -7.32
C LEU A 388 -20.33 -24.68 -5.86
N ALA A 389 -21.40 -25.35 -5.46
CA ALA A 389 -21.60 -25.85 -4.10
C ALA A 389 -20.57 -26.90 -3.65
N ALA A 390 -19.94 -27.60 -4.60
CA ALA A 390 -18.83 -28.53 -4.39
C ALA A 390 -17.45 -27.82 -4.30
N GLY A 391 -17.39 -26.52 -4.57
CA GLY A 391 -16.15 -25.74 -4.52
C GLY A 391 -15.48 -25.52 -5.87
N ASN A 392 -16.10 -25.90 -6.99
CA ASN A 392 -15.54 -25.70 -8.34
C ASN A 392 -15.72 -24.24 -8.83
N PHE A 393 -14.93 -23.35 -8.26
CA PHE A 393 -14.79 -21.96 -8.69
C PHE A 393 -13.35 -21.48 -8.45
N PRO A 394 -12.91 -20.43 -9.18
CA PRO A 394 -11.56 -19.88 -9.09
C PRO A 394 -11.14 -19.49 -7.67
N ASP A 395 -9.85 -19.62 -7.38
CA ASP A 395 -9.26 -19.28 -6.09
C ASP A 395 -9.26 -17.77 -5.87
N PHE A 396 -9.09 -16.97 -6.94
CA PHE A 396 -9.19 -15.51 -6.82
C PHE A 396 -10.56 -15.02 -6.31
N LEU A 397 -11.64 -15.80 -6.45
CA LEU A 397 -12.97 -15.46 -5.92
C LEU A 397 -13.12 -15.76 -4.42
N ARG A 398 -12.16 -16.45 -3.79
CA ARG A 398 -12.20 -16.83 -2.37
C ARG A 398 -11.74 -15.71 -1.45
N THR A 399 -10.94 -14.78 -1.97
CA THR A 399 -10.41 -13.64 -1.22
C THR A 399 -11.38 -12.46 -1.38
N PHE A 400 -12.22 -12.24 -0.37
CA PHE A 400 -13.18 -11.13 -0.39
C PHE A 400 -12.45 -9.80 -0.21
N VAL A 401 -12.95 -8.77 -0.87
CA VAL A 401 -12.42 -7.40 -0.83
C VAL A 401 -13.30 -6.58 0.10
N ALA A 402 -12.66 -5.84 1.00
CA ALA A 402 -13.35 -4.95 1.91
C ALA A 402 -13.80 -3.68 1.16
N VAL A 403 -15.06 -3.27 1.34
CA VAL A 403 -15.69 -2.13 0.66
C VAL A 403 -16.36 -1.25 1.70
N ASN A 404 -16.11 0.06 1.61
CA ASN A 404 -16.82 1.05 2.42
C ASN A 404 -18.14 1.45 1.76
N VAL A 405 -19.22 1.38 2.52
CA VAL A 405 -20.53 1.91 2.18
C VAL A 405 -20.65 3.28 2.85
N PRO A 406 -20.73 4.38 2.08
CA PRO A 406 -20.73 5.72 2.64
C PRO A 406 -22.00 5.99 3.46
N ALA A 407 -21.86 6.87 4.45
CA ALA A 407 -22.99 7.46 5.16
C ALA A 407 -23.90 8.24 4.20
N ASP A 408 -25.20 8.34 4.51
CA ASP A 408 -26.10 9.17 3.72
C ASP A 408 -25.74 10.66 3.89
N ALA A 409 -25.81 11.42 2.79
CA ALA A 409 -25.39 12.81 2.74
C ALA A 409 -26.22 13.75 3.66
N ASP A 410 -27.45 13.35 4.00
CA ASP A 410 -28.35 14.04 4.92
C ASP A 410 -28.22 13.55 6.37
N GLY A 411 -27.31 12.63 6.65
CA GLY A 411 -27.13 12.01 7.97
C GLY A 411 -28.15 10.91 8.28
N GLY A 412 -28.90 10.42 7.29
CA GLY A 412 -29.93 9.39 7.46
C GLY A 412 -29.41 8.00 7.87
N SER A 413 -28.15 7.68 7.59
CA SER A 413 -27.47 6.46 8.06
C SER A 413 -25.96 6.63 8.23
N PRO A 414 -25.33 5.94 9.19
CA PRO A 414 -23.88 5.90 9.32
C PRO A 414 -23.23 5.11 8.17
N SER A 415 -21.91 5.27 7.99
CA SER A 415 -21.13 4.45 7.07
C SER A 415 -21.00 3.01 7.57
N ALA A 416 -20.71 2.07 6.65
CA ALA A 416 -20.52 0.67 6.99
C ALA A 416 -19.39 0.01 6.20
N ALA A 417 -18.75 -0.98 6.81
CA ALA A 417 -17.82 -1.89 6.14
C ALA A 417 -18.51 -3.15 5.68
N ILE A 418 -18.25 -3.61 4.45
CA ILE A 418 -18.68 -4.94 3.98
C ILE A 418 -17.51 -5.67 3.32
N GLU A 419 -17.63 -6.98 3.14
CA GLU A 419 -16.72 -7.79 2.33
C GLU A 419 -17.47 -8.34 1.11
N VAL A 420 -16.86 -8.26 -0.06
CA VAL A 420 -17.49 -8.68 -1.33
C VAL A 420 -16.56 -9.57 -2.15
N ALA A 421 -17.12 -10.50 -2.92
CA ALA A 421 -16.36 -11.22 -3.91
C ALA A 421 -15.78 -10.24 -4.96
N PRO A 422 -14.50 -10.37 -5.34
CA PRO A 422 -13.83 -9.43 -6.23
C PRO A 422 -14.44 -9.38 -7.63
N ASP A 423 -15.09 -10.46 -8.06
CA ASP A 423 -15.85 -10.55 -9.30
C ASP A 423 -17.15 -11.36 -9.10
N VAL A 424 -17.96 -11.50 -10.15
CA VAL A 424 -19.14 -12.35 -10.17
C VAL A 424 -18.75 -13.83 -10.19
N LEU A 425 -19.63 -14.70 -9.71
CA LEU A 425 -19.41 -16.13 -9.65
C LEU A 425 -19.04 -16.73 -11.02
N ALA A 426 -18.08 -17.65 -10.98
CA ALA A 426 -17.55 -18.36 -12.13
C ALA A 426 -17.32 -19.83 -11.78
N VAL A 427 -17.46 -20.72 -12.76
CA VAL A 427 -17.10 -22.15 -12.62
C VAL A 427 -15.72 -22.37 -13.26
N GLY A 428 -14.85 -23.10 -12.57
CA GLY A 428 -13.53 -23.48 -13.10
C GLY A 428 -12.37 -23.19 -12.13
N SER A 429 -11.21 -22.89 -12.71
CA SER A 429 -9.95 -22.55 -12.01
C SER A 429 -9.45 -21.18 -12.46
N ASP A 430 -8.42 -20.63 -11.81
CA ASP A 430 -7.84 -19.33 -12.21
C ASP A 430 -7.37 -19.31 -13.67
N ASP A 431 -6.92 -20.45 -14.21
CA ASP A 431 -6.44 -20.59 -15.59
C ASP A 431 -7.55 -20.88 -16.62
N ASP A 432 -8.66 -21.49 -16.20
CA ASP A 432 -9.80 -21.85 -17.07
C ASP A 432 -11.11 -21.72 -16.30
N PHE A 433 -11.77 -20.57 -16.44
CA PHE A 433 -13.05 -20.28 -15.82
C PHE A 433 -14.06 -19.63 -16.77
N LEU A 434 -15.33 -19.79 -16.42
CA LEU A 434 -16.46 -19.15 -17.07
C LEU A 434 -17.28 -18.39 -16.03
N ARG A 435 -17.29 -17.05 -16.10
CA ARG A 435 -18.30 -16.23 -15.38
C ARG A 435 -19.68 -16.69 -15.79
N ILE A 436 -20.49 -17.15 -14.83
CA ILE A 436 -21.67 -17.95 -15.11
C ILE A 436 -22.97 -17.20 -14.77
N PRO A 437 -23.72 -16.73 -15.78
CA PRO A 437 -25.09 -16.29 -15.58
C PRO A 437 -25.95 -17.40 -15.00
N MET A 438 -26.81 -17.04 -14.04
CA MET A 438 -27.71 -17.97 -13.35
C MET A 438 -29.01 -17.28 -12.96
N THR A 439 -29.98 -18.07 -12.53
CA THR A 439 -31.23 -17.56 -11.94
C THR A 439 -30.97 -16.94 -10.55
N PRO A 440 -31.80 -15.99 -10.11
CA PRO A 440 -31.67 -15.44 -8.77
C PRO A 440 -31.87 -16.49 -7.67
N GLN A 441 -32.64 -17.55 -7.93
CA GLN A 441 -32.79 -18.66 -6.98
C GLN A 441 -31.50 -19.46 -6.81
N THR A 442 -30.78 -19.77 -7.89
CA THR A 442 -29.46 -20.43 -7.80
C THR A 442 -28.47 -19.54 -7.06
N ALA A 443 -28.43 -18.25 -7.38
CA ALA A 443 -27.57 -17.28 -6.70
C ALA A 443 -27.87 -17.19 -5.19
N GLN A 444 -29.15 -17.11 -4.82
CA GLN A 444 -29.58 -17.09 -3.41
C GLN A 444 -29.21 -18.38 -2.67
N ARG A 445 -29.43 -19.56 -3.27
CA ARG A 445 -29.05 -20.85 -2.66
C ARG A 445 -27.55 -20.93 -2.37
N LEU A 446 -26.71 -20.38 -3.25
CA LEU A 446 -25.26 -20.34 -3.07
C LEU A 446 -24.87 -19.32 -2.00
N ALA A 447 -25.47 -18.12 -2.03
CA ALA A 447 -25.25 -17.10 -1.02
C ALA A 447 -25.57 -17.62 0.39
N ASP A 448 -26.74 -18.23 0.58
CA ASP A 448 -27.14 -18.83 1.85
C ASP A 448 -26.16 -19.91 2.33
N ARG A 449 -25.71 -20.78 1.41
CA ARG A 449 -24.80 -21.89 1.72
C ARG A 449 -23.46 -21.39 2.26
N TRP A 450 -23.02 -20.22 1.82
CA TRP A 450 -21.70 -19.68 2.15
C TRP A 450 -21.73 -18.55 3.18
N GLY A 451 -22.87 -18.30 3.83
CA GLY A 451 -22.99 -17.19 4.79
C GLY A 451 -22.84 -15.82 4.11
N CYS A 452 -23.29 -15.74 2.86
CA CYS A 452 -23.33 -14.53 2.04
C CYS A 452 -24.77 -14.06 1.81
N THR A 453 -24.89 -12.89 1.22
CA THR A 453 -26.13 -12.33 0.68
C THR A 453 -25.89 -11.78 -0.73
N LEU A 454 -26.96 -11.45 -1.44
CA LEU A 454 -26.91 -10.73 -2.72
C LEU A 454 -26.94 -9.21 -2.45
N PRO A 455 -26.28 -8.39 -3.28
CA PRO A 455 -26.19 -6.96 -3.02
C PRO A 455 -27.52 -6.24 -3.28
N THR A 456 -27.75 -5.12 -2.62
CA THR A 456 -28.79 -4.15 -3.02
C THR A 456 -28.22 -3.18 -4.06
N ARG A 457 -29.06 -2.28 -4.61
CA ARG A 457 -28.57 -1.18 -5.46
C ARG A 457 -27.49 -0.35 -4.77
N LYS A 458 -27.74 0.10 -3.52
CA LYS A 458 -26.79 0.88 -2.72
C LYS A 458 -25.44 0.18 -2.55
N LEU A 459 -25.45 -1.14 -2.33
CA LEU A 459 -24.19 -1.91 -2.23
C LEU A 459 -23.47 -2.03 -3.58
N VAL A 460 -24.20 -2.24 -4.69
CA VAL A 460 -23.58 -2.25 -6.04
C VAL A 460 -22.95 -0.88 -6.37
N ASP A 461 -23.57 0.23 -5.96
CA ASP A 461 -22.99 1.57 -6.09
C ASP A 461 -21.69 1.72 -5.29
N ALA A 462 -21.66 1.29 -4.03
CA ALA A 462 -20.46 1.32 -3.19
C ALA A 462 -19.33 0.44 -3.73
N ILE A 463 -19.65 -0.76 -4.23
CA ILE A 463 -18.69 -1.68 -4.85
C ILE A 463 -18.07 -1.06 -6.10
N ASP A 464 -18.86 -0.40 -6.95
CA ASP A 464 -18.33 0.27 -8.15
C ASP A 464 -17.42 1.46 -7.81
N ALA A 465 -17.77 2.22 -6.77
CA ALA A 465 -16.93 3.31 -6.28
C ALA A 465 -15.55 2.81 -5.80
N ALA A 466 -15.51 1.64 -5.14
CA ALA A 466 -14.29 1.01 -4.64
C ALA A 466 -13.50 0.20 -5.70
N ALA A 467 -14.08 -0.08 -6.86
CA ALA A 467 -13.47 -0.93 -7.88
C ALA A 467 -12.17 -0.35 -8.44
N THR A 468 -11.12 -1.17 -8.46
CA THR A 468 -9.81 -0.82 -9.06
C THR A 468 -9.73 -1.18 -10.53
N VAL A 469 -10.62 -2.07 -11.01
CA VAL A 469 -10.73 -2.46 -12.41
C VAL A 469 -12.16 -2.21 -12.90
N ARG A 470 -12.34 -1.27 -13.84
CA ARG A 470 -13.65 -0.95 -14.43
C ARG A 470 -13.65 -1.34 -15.90
N LEU A 471 -14.53 -2.26 -16.27
CA LEU A 471 -14.62 -2.80 -17.63
C LEU A 471 -15.94 -2.36 -18.28
N PRO A 472 -15.91 -1.59 -19.37
CA PRO A 472 -17.12 -1.13 -20.00
C PRO A 472 -17.90 -2.30 -20.65
N PRO A 473 -19.23 -2.28 -20.59
CA PRO A 473 -20.12 -3.19 -21.31
C PRO A 473 -19.77 -3.39 -22.78
N ARG A 474 -19.78 -4.65 -23.23
CA ARG A 474 -19.71 -5.03 -24.65
C ARG A 474 -20.96 -5.82 -25.04
N PRO A 475 -22.02 -5.15 -25.50
CA PRO A 475 -23.28 -5.82 -25.79
C PRO A 475 -23.16 -6.92 -26.87
N LEU A 476 -23.86 -8.02 -26.65
CA LEU A 476 -24.18 -9.04 -27.66
C LEU A 476 -25.62 -8.85 -28.14
N THR A 477 -25.84 -8.95 -29.45
CA THR A 477 -27.14 -8.67 -30.08
C THR A 477 -27.99 -9.90 -30.35
N GLU A 478 -27.40 -11.09 -30.42
CA GLU A 478 -28.04 -12.35 -30.82
C GLU A 478 -27.85 -13.43 -29.74
N ASP A 479 -28.79 -14.36 -29.65
CA ASP A 479 -28.75 -15.58 -28.82
C ASP A 479 -28.24 -15.38 -27.38
N ARG A 480 -28.70 -14.31 -26.74
CA ARG A 480 -28.17 -13.78 -25.48
C ARG A 480 -28.28 -14.74 -24.29
N GLU A 481 -29.21 -15.69 -24.32
CA GLU A 481 -29.44 -16.68 -23.25
C GLU A 481 -28.68 -18.00 -23.51
N SER A 482 -27.98 -18.11 -24.64
CA SER A 482 -27.20 -19.29 -25.00
C SER A 482 -25.89 -19.37 -24.21
N VAL A 483 -25.44 -20.59 -23.94
CA VAL A 483 -24.13 -20.82 -23.29
C VAL A 483 -22.99 -20.33 -24.18
N ALA A 484 -23.16 -20.36 -25.51
CA ALA A 484 -22.20 -19.76 -26.45
C ALA A 484 -22.04 -18.24 -26.22
N ALA A 485 -23.14 -17.52 -25.96
CA ALA A 485 -23.07 -16.11 -25.58
C ALA A 485 -22.38 -15.89 -24.23
N PHE A 486 -22.51 -16.82 -23.28
CA PHE A 486 -21.82 -16.73 -21.99
C PHE A 486 -20.30 -16.85 -22.17
N VAL A 487 -19.87 -17.82 -22.99
CA VAL A 487 -18.46 -18.03 -23.34
C VAL A 487 -17.88 -16.81 -24.06
N GLU A 488 -18.58 -16.30 -25.09
CA GLU A 488 -18.12 -15.12 -25.83
C GLU A 488 -18.06 -13.87 -24.93
N ALA A 489 -19.04 -13.69 -24.04
CA ALA A 489 -19.01 -12.60 -23.08
C ALA A 489 -17.81 -12.71 -22.12
N ASN A 490 -17.53 -13.90 -21.60
CA ASN A 490 -16.37 -14.12 -20.73
C ASN A 490 -15.05 -13.82 -21.45
N ARG A 491 -14.90 -14.31 -22.69
CA ARG A 491 -13.73 -14.02 -23.54
C ARG A 491 -13.54 -12.52 -23.76
N ARG A 492 -14.61 -11.77 -24.03
CA ARG A 492 -14.56 -10.31 -24.18
C ARG A 492 -14.23 -9.59 -22.87
N THR A 493 -14.71 -10.08 -21.74
CA THR A 493 -14.35 -9.53 -20.42
C THR A 493 -12.88 -9.74 -20.12
N GLU A 494 -12.34 -10.94 -20.33
CA GLU A 494 -10.92 -11.23 -20.12
C GLU A 494 -10.01 -10.45 -21.08
N ALA A 495 -10.40 -10.32 -22.34
CA ALA A 495 -9.67 -9.49 -23.30
C ALA A 495 -9.64 -8.00 -22.91
N GLN A 496 -10.69 -7.50 -22.22
CA GLN A 496 -10.70 -6.13 -21.70
C GLN A 496 -9.95 -5.98 -20.38
N ARG A 497 -9.95 -7.01 -19.53
CA ARG A 497 -9.13 -7.04 -18.30
C ARG A 497 -7.64 -6.93 -18.63
N GLY A 498 -7.20 -7.60 -19.69
CA GLY A 498 -5.79 -7.59 -20.10
C GLY A 498 -4.89 -8.07 -18.96
N ASP A 499 -3.88 -7.28 -18.63
CA ASP A 499 -2.88 -7.60 -17.59
C ASP A 499 -3.33 -7.25 -16.17
N ALA A 500 -4.50 -6.61 -15.98
CA ALA A 500 -5.01 -6.29 -14.64
C ALA A 500 -5.24 -7.58 -13.84
N PRO A 501 -4.74 -7.71 -12.60
CA PRO A 501 -4.66 -9.00 -11.91
C PRO A 501 -6.03 -9.62 -11.61
N LEU A 502 -6.10 -10.96 -11.62
CA LEU A 502 -7.22 -11.69 -11.03
C LEU A 502 -7.31 -11.36 -9.53
N GLY A 503 -8.54 -11.28 -9.00
CA GLY A 503 -8.78 -10.89 -7.60
C GLY A 503 -8.83 -9.37 -7.36
N ALA A 504 -8.48 -8.53 -8.33
CA ALA A 504 -8.78 -7.11 -8.27
C ALA A 504 -10.31 -6.89 -8.34
N LEU A 505 -10.82 -5.97 -7.52
CA LEU A 505 -12.25 -5.65 -7.46
C LEU A 505 -12.71 -5.10 -8.82
N THR A 506 -13.44 -5.94 -9.56
CA THR A 506 -13.77 -5.73 -10.98
C THR A 506 -15.26 -5.46 -11.15
N THR A 507 -15.62 -4.37 -11.84
CA THR A 507 -17.03 -3.99 -12.10
C THR A 507 -17.27 -3.58 -13.57
N GLY A 508 -18.52 -3.23 -13.89
CA GLY A 508 -18.93 -2.68 -15.18
C GLY A 508 -19.43 -3.69 -16.20
N ALA A 509 -18.75 -4.83 -16.37
CA ALA A 509 -19.04 -5.76 -17.47
C ALA A 509 -20.37 -6.55 -17.33
N LYS A 510 -20.93 -6.65 -16.12
CA LYS A 510 -22.15 -7.42 -15.81
C LYS A 510 -23.23 -6.55 -15.16
N LYS A 511 -24.46 -7.05 -15.21
CA LYS A 511 -25.63 -6.60 -14.44
C LYS A 511 -25.71 -7.48 -13.20
N ASP A 512 -25.50 -6.92 -12.02
CA ASP A 512 -25.63 -7.67 -10.78
C ASP A 512 -27.10 -8.05 -10.55
N ILE A 513 -27.32 -9.30 -10.15
CA ILE A 513 -28.58 -9.74 -9.56
C ILE A 513 -28.66 -9.13 -8.17
N VAL A 514 -29.70 -8.32 -7.92
CA VAL A 514 -29.81 -7.54 -6.68
C VAL A 514 -31.04 -7.91 -5.85
N LEU A 515 -30.97 -7.62 -4.55
CA LEU A 515 -32.12 -7.61 -3.64
C LEU A 515 -32.82 -6.26 -3.69
N THR A 516 -34.14 -6.29 -3.78
CA THR A 516 -35.02 -5.12 -3.75
C THR A 516 -36.41 -5.53 -3.25
N PRO A 517 -37.10 -4.70 -2.43
CA PRO A 517 -38.49 -4.93 -2.05
C PRO A 517 -39.43 -5.11 -3.26
N ARG A 518 -39.08 -4.52 -4.41
CA ARG A 518 -39.89 -4.54 -5.63
C ARG A 518 -40.17 -5.94 -6.16
N ILE A 519 -39.33 -6.94 -5.85
CA ILE A 519 -39.55 -8.35 -6.25
C ILE A 519 -40.87 -8.91 -5.67
N PHE A 520 -41.37 -8.35 -4.56
CA PHE A 520 -42.64 -8.76 -3.96
C PHE A 520 -43.87 -8.06 -4.55
N GLU A 521 -43.71 -7.01 -5.36
CA GLU A 521 -44.83 -6.36 -6.06
C GLU A 521 -45.52 -7.30 -7.04
N ARG A 522 -44.75 -8.22 -7.64
CA ARG A 522 -45.22 -9.21 -8.62
C ARG A 522 -44.47 -10.52 -8.46
N PRO A 523 -45.15 -11.67 -8.41
CA PRO A 523 -44.49 -12.96 -8.25
C PRO A 523 -43.58 -13.28 -9.45
N ARG A 524 -42.50 -14.03 -9.20
CA ARG A 524 -41.56 -14.55 -10.21
C ARG A 524 -40.89 -13.44 -11.03
N ARG A 525 -40.17 -12.54 -10.36
CA ARG A 525 -39.42 -11.45 -11.00
C ARG A 525 -37.94 -11.50 -10.67
N LEU A 526 -37.15 -11.08 -11.63
CA LEU A 526 -35.71 -10.86 -11.51
C LEU A 526 -35.45 -9.37 -11.35
N ALA A 527 -34.68 -8.98 -10.34
CA ALA A 527 -34.11 -7.65 -10.23
C ALA A 527 -32.63 -7.65 -10.64
N ILE A 528 -32.28 -6.75 -11.56
CA ILE A 528 -30.92 -6.54 -12.06
C ILE A 528 -30.59 -5.05 -12.09
N TYR A 529 -29.32 -4.73 -11.85
CA TYR A 529 -28.81 -3.37 -11.81
C TYR A 529 -27.32 -3.31 -12.21
N GLY A 530 -26.83 -2.16 -12.68
CA GLY A 530 -25.42 -1.94 -12.97
C GLY A 530 -25.11 -1.85 -14.46
N TRP A 531 -24.16 -2.66 -14.94
CA TRP A 531 -23.68 -2.63 -16.34
C TRP A 531 -23.22 -1.23 -16.73
N ARG A 532 -22.09 -0.79 -16.18
CA ARG A 532 -21.71 0.62 -16.09
C ARG A 532 -20.69 1.05 -17.13
N GLN A 533 -20.82 2.28 -17.59
CA GLN A 533 -19.76 2.95 -18.35
C GLN A 533 -18.56 3.30 -17.44
N LEU A 534 -17.45 3.72 -18.03
CA LEU A 534 -16.21 4.06 -17.29
C LEU A 534 -16.36 5.27 -16.36
N ASP A 535 -17.38 6.10 -16.60
CA ASP A 535 -17.79 7.21 -15.75
C ASP A 535 -18.73 6.78 -14.60
N SER A 536 -18.85 5.47 -14.36
CA SER A 536 -19.74 4.84 -13.38
C SER A 536 -21.25 4.97 -13.68
N THR A 537 -21.66 5.55 -14.81
CA THR A 537 -23.07 5.67 -15.18
C THR A 537 -23.68 4.27 -15.47
N PRO A 538 -24.75 3.85 -14.76
CA PRO A 538 -25.39 2.56 -15.00
C PRO A 538 -26.19 2.57 -16.31
N ILE A 539 -25.92 1.63 -17.21
CA ILE A 539 -26.74 1.39 -18.41
C ILE A 539 -27.98 0.57 -18.04
N GLN A 540 -27.86 -0.34 -17.07
CA GLN A 540 -28.98 -1.10 -16.53
C GLN A 540 -29.53 -0.40 -15.27
N PRO A 541 -30.64 0.35 -15.36
CA PRO A 541 -31.33 0.84 -14.18
C PRO A 541 -31.95 -0.32 -13.40
N LEU A 542 -32.27 -0.08 -12.13
CA LEU A 542 -32.92 -1.09 -11.29
C LEU A 542 -34.31 -1.40 -11.84
N THR A 543 -34.47 -2.62 -12.33
CA THR A 543 -35.70 -3.06 -13.00
C THR A 543 -36.10 -4.47 -12.60
N ILE A 544 -37.42 -4.72 -12.63
CA ILE A 544 -38.05 -6.03 -12.40
C ILE A 544 -38.90 -6.48 -13.60
N VAL A 545 -38.57 -6.01 -14.81
CA VAL A 545 -39.38 -6.31 -16.01
C VAL A 545 -39.30 -7.77 -16.43
N HIS A 546 -38.19 -8.44 -16.14
CA HIS A 546 -37.96 -9.84 -16.51
C HIS A 546 -38.53 -10.81 -15.47
N HIS A 547 -39.00 -11.95 -15.94
CA HIS A 547 -39.32 -13.07 -15.05
C HIS A 547 -38.03 -13.68 -14.49
N ASP A 548 -38.11 -14.31 -13.32
CA ASP A 548 -36.95 -14.93 -12.64
C ASP A 548 -36.33 -16.15 -13.35
N GLY A 549 -36.83 -16.51 -14.53
CA GLY A 549 -36.28 -17.56 -15.39
C GLY A 549 -35.48 -17.02 -16.58
N TYR A 550 -35.51 -15.71 -16.79
CA TYR A 550 -34.72 -15.04 -17.82
C TYR A 550 -33.26 -14.99 -17.36
N VAL A 551 -32.34 -15.51 -18.18
CA VAL A 551 -30.91 -15.54 -17.85
C VAL A 551 -30.10 -15.27 -19.11
N ASP A 552 -29.52 -14.07 -19.21
CA ASP A 552 -28.67 -13.68 -20.34
C ASP A 552 -27.19 -13.56 -19.96
N TYR A 553 -26.32 -13.50 -20.97
CA TYR A 553 -24.86 -13.38 -20.84
C TYR A 553 -24.39 -12.24 -19.93
N SER A 554 -25.20 -11.20 -19.75
CA SER A 554 -24.84 -10.01 -19.00
C SER A 554 -25.15 -10.12 -17.52
N HIS A 555 -25.90 -11.13 -17.06
CA HIS A 555 -26.16 -11.31 -15.63
C HIS A 555 -24.91 -11.71 -14.85
N GLY A 556 -24.80 -11.20 -13.64
CA GLY A 556 -23.73 -11.50 -12.69
C GLY A 556 -24.30 -11.77 -11.30
N ALA A 557 -23.87 -12.87 -10.67
CA ALA A 557 -24.13 -13.13 -9.27
C ALA A 557 -22.87 -12.77 -8.47
N ARG A 558 -22.88 -11.63 -7.77
CA ARG A 558 -21.81 -11.23 -6.86
C ARG A 558 -22.21 -11.52 -5.43
N LEU A 559 -21.30 -12.09 -4.66
CA LEU A 559 -21.53 -12.38 -3.26
C LEU A 559 -21.06 -11.21 -2.39
N VAL A 560 -21.87 -10.86 -1.42
CA VAL A 560 -21.51 -10.00 -0.29
C VAL A 560 -21.51 -10.90 0.94
N ARG A 561 -20.46 -10.87 1.77
CA ARG A 561 -20.47 -11.58 3.05
C ARG A 561 -21.67 -11.10 3.86
N ASN A 562 -22.40 -12.00 4.53
CA ASN A 562 -23.55 -11.60 5.35
C ASN A 562 -23.09 -11.02 6.70
N ALA A 563 -22.18 -10.04 6.64
CA ALA A 563 -21.65 -9.31 7.77
C ALA A 563 -21.27 -7.90 7.31
N ALA A 564 -21.61 -6.91 8.12
CA ALA A 564 -21.23 -5.53 7.95
C ALA A 564 -20.77 -4.96 9.29
N ILE A 565 -19.74 -4.10 9.29
CA ILE A 565 -19.33 -3.36 10.49
C ILE A 565 -19.93 -1.96 10.43
N VAL A 566 -20.72 -1.61 11.44
CA VAL A 566 -21.37 -0.31 11.58
C VAL A 566 -21.07 0.18 13.00
N ASP A 567 -20.43 1.34 13.14
CA ASP A 567 -20.00 1.90 14.43
C ASP A 567 -19.29 0.86 15.33
N ASP A 568 -18.28 0.19 14.77
CA ASP A 568 -17.48 -0.87 15.42
C ASP A 568 -18.25 -2.12 15.87
N LYS A 569 -19.49 -2.29 15.42
CA LYS A 569 -20.32 -3.48 15.70
C LYS A 569 -20.61 -4.26 14.44
N VAL A 570 -20.55 -5.57 14.55
CA VAL A 570 -20.89 -6.48 13.46
C VAL A 570 -22.40 -6.72 13.44
N TYR A 571 -23.01 -6.52 12.27
CA TYR A 571 -24.40 -6.87 11.97
C TYR A 571 -24.44 -7.78 10.75
N ALA A 572 -25.42 -8.67 10.68
CA ALA A 572 -25.71 -9.35 9.41
C ALA A 572 -26.32 -8.33 8.42
N VAL A 573 -25.86 -8.35 7.16
CA VAL A 573 -26.41 -7.49 6.10
C VAL A 573 -27.90 -7.75 5.92
N SER A 574 -28.32 -9.01 6.03
CA SER A 574 -29.74 -9.41 6.00
C SER A 574 -30.56 -8.76 7.12
N ASP A 575 -30.01 -8.64 8.33
CA ASP A 575 -30.71 -8.07 9.48
C ASP A 575 -30.81 -6.55 9.38
N LEU A 576 -29.75 -5.91 8.88
CA LEU A 576 -29.78 -4.48 8.52
C LEU A 576 -30.87 -4.24 7.47
N LEU A 577 -30.88 -5.02 6.39
CA LEU A 577 -31.83 -4.89 5.30
C LEU A 577 -33.29 -5.14 5.74
N ALA A 578 -33.53 -6.00 6.72
CA ALA A 578 -34.87 -6.26 7.25
C ALA A 578 -35.35 -5.21 8.26
N SER A 579 -34.45 -4.42 8.87
CA SER A 579 -34.77 -3.46 9.94
C SER A 579 -35.27 -2.12 9.36
N PRO A 580 -36.48 -1.67 9.72
CA PRO A 580 -36.97 -0.34 9.34
C PRO A 580 -36.04 0.81 9.80
N GLU A 581 -35.33 0.63 10.90
CA GLU A 581 -34.45 1.64 11.50
C GLU A 581 -33.04 1.65 10.88
N ARG A 582 -32.58 0.52 10.32
CA ARG A 582 -31.20 0.36 9.86
C ARG A 582 -31.04 0.00 8.39
N ALA A 583 -32.14 -0.26 7.68
CA ALA A 583 -32.09 -0.63 6.26
C ALA A 583 -31.37 0.43 5.42
N ALA A 584 -31.47 1.71 5.80
CA ALA A 584 -30.76 2.82 5.16
C ALA A 584 -29.25 2.58 5.03
N VAL A 585 -28.62 1.86 5.96
CA VAL A 585 -27.18 1.52 5.89
C VAL A 585 -26.84 0.73 4.63
N VAL A 586 -27.72 -0.18 4.21
CA VAL A 586 -27.46 -1.14 3.11
C VAL A 586 -28.47 -1.06 1.98
N SER A 587 -29.46 -0.18 2.02
CA SER A 587 -30.54 -0.06 1.05
C SER A 587 -31.06 1.38 1.01
N ASP A 588 -31.25 1.91 -0.19
CA ASP A 588 -31.90 3.19 -0.42
C ASP A 588 -33.35 3.06 -0.89
N GLU A 589 -33.91 1.85 -0.82
CA GLU A 589 -35.33 1.55 -1.06
C GLU A 589 -36.10 1.28 0.25
N GLY A 590 -35.44 1.43 1.40
CA GLY A 590 -35.97 1.05 2.71
C GLY A 590 -35.85 -0.46 3.00
N PRO A 591 -36.56 -0.97 4.03
CA PRO A 591 -36.44 -2.35 4.46
C PRO A 591 -37.06 -3.35 3.48
N MET A 592 -36.46 -4.53 3.38
CA MET A 592 -36.96 -5.66 2.59
C MET A 592 -37.26 -6.84 3.52
N GLN A 593 -38.51 -7.33 3.51
CA GLN A 593 -38.91 -8.51 4.29
C GLN A 593 -39.69 -9.53 3.45
N PRO A 594 -39.23 -10.80 3.38
CA PRO A 594 -37.93 -11.28 3.86
C PRO A 594 -36.77 -10.71 2.99
N PRO A 595 -35.54 -10.53 3.54
CA PRO A 595 -34.40 -9.92 2.84
C PRO A 595 -33.71 -10.90 1.87
N ARG A 596 -34.48 -11.51 0.96
CA ARG A 596 -34.02 -12.57 0.07
C ARG A 596 -34.97 -12.79 -1.10
N TYR A 597 -34.50 -13.45 -2.16
CA TYR A 597 -35.39 -13.97 -3.19
C TYR A 597 -36.31 -15.09 -2.65
N PRO A 598 -37.59 -15.14 -3.07
CA PRO A 598 -38.47 -16.27 -2.79
C PRO A 598 -37.93 -17.58 -3.37
N PRO A 599 -38.06 -18.71 -2.66
CA PRO A 599 -37.77 -20.03 -3.21
C PRO A 599 -38.70 -20.33 -4.39
N ARG A 600 -38.28 -21.27 -5.23
CA ARG A 600 -39.06 -21.76 -6.38
C ARG A 600 -39.86 -23.00 -6.04
#